data_AF-W9YGG5-F1
#
_entry.id   AF-W9YGG5-F1
#
_cell.length_a   1.000
_cell.length_b   1.000
_cell.length_c   1.000
_cell.angle_alpha   90.00
_cell.angle_beta   90.00
_cell.angle_gamma   90.00
#
_symmetry.space_group_name_H-M   'P 1'
#
loop_
_entity.id
_entity.type
_entity.pdbx_description
1 polymer ?
#
loop_
_entity_poly.entity_id
_entity_poly.type
_entity_poly.pdbx_seq_one_letter_code
_entity_poly.pdbx_strand_id
1 'polypeptide(L)'
;MTVKEWETYERKYCIDSDNNTFRKTEIPSNTNLYGKQTTPWKSAARIKNEYQTLRFIKTHTTIPVPEALSIENRDGCWSVLTEYVDGIPLDDLPDNIRPAAVKKAQEFIEQVVLPQLSRLRSRVNGTLSGEVIPPRRVADMFPNTEWMGDVVSIIDWEYAGYYHQCFEGALWLKPHTETTHSETETAFLASKLVPDIALLSGKLTPDLCGSSPERQGKQDV
;
A
#
# COMPACT_ATOMS: atom_id res chain seq x y z
N MET A 1 19.79 13.68 20.85
CA MET A 1 21.05 12.94 20.65
C MET A 1 21.35 12.88 19.15
N THR A 2 20.52 12.36 18.27
CA THR A 2 20.05 10.95 18.19
C THR A 2 20.11 10.41 16.74
N VAL A 3 20.53 11.23 15.77
CA VAL A 3 20.35 10.98 14.33
C VAL A 3 20.74 9.56 13.96
N LYS A 4 19.76 8.76 13.58
CA LYS A 4 19.90 7.32 13.29
C LYS A 4 19.63 7.10 11.81
N GLU A 5 20.66 6.74 11.08
CA GLU A 5 20.55 6.35 9.67
C GLU A 5 20.67 4.83 9.53
N TRP A 6 19.92 4.29 8.58
CA TRP A 6 20.08 2.92 8.09
C TRP A 6 19.54 2.82 6.66
N GLU A 7 19.81 1.72 5.98
CA GLU A 7 19.30 1.45 4.64
C GLU A 7 18.75 0.02 4.55
N THR A 8 17.80 -0.16 3.66
CA THR A 8 17.39 -1.46 3.14
C THR A 8 17.79 -1.55 1.67
N TYR A 9 17.45 -2.64 1.00
CA TYR A 9 17.59 -2.75 -0.44
C TYR A 9 16.84 -1.63 -1.22
N GLU A 10 15.74 -1.10 -0.69
CA GLU A 10 14.87 -0.17 -1.44
C GLU A 10 15.00 1.31 -1.04
N ARG A 11 15.44 1.61 0.19
CA ARG A 11 15.35 2.94 0.79
C ARG A 11 16.50 3.22 1.75
N LYS A 12 16.95 4.48 1.79
CA LYS A 12 17.68 5.03 2.94
C LYS A 12 16.70 5.69 3.90
N TYR A 13 16.93 5.51 5.19
CA TYR A 13 16.14 6.06 6.29
C TYR A 13 17.01 6.93 7.20
N CYS A 14 16.40 7.95 7.78
CA CYS A 14 17.01 8.82 8.78
C CYS A 14 15.95 9.23 9.80
N ILE A 15 16.14 8.90 11.07
CA ILE A 15 15.40 9.49 12.20
C ILE A 15 16.24 10.63 12.75
N ASP A 16 15.64 11.80 12.93
CA ASP A 16 16.17 12.90 13.74
C ASP A 16 15.15 13.20 14.86
N SER A 17 15.37 12.63 16.04
CA SER A 17 14.46 12.82 17.18
C SER A 17 14.50 14.24 17.73
N ASP A 18 15.59 14.97 17.55
CA ASP A 18 15.77 16.28 18.18
C ASP A 18 14.89 17.32 17.46
N ASN A 19 14.65 17.09 16.16
CA ASN A 19 13.68 17.81 15.35
C ASN A 19 12.33 17.09 15.20
N ASN A 20 12.13 15.92 15.84
CA ASN A 20 10.98 15.02 15.65
C ASN A 20 10.65 14.76 14.16
N THR A 21 11.65 14.43 13.35
CA THR A 21 11.45 14.12 11.92
C THR A 21 11.97 12.74 11.52
N PHE A 22 11.28 12.14 10.56
CA PHE A 22 11.67 10.90 9.90
C PHE A 22 11.75 11.16 8.39
N ARG A 23 12.89 10.82 7.79
CA ARG A 23 13.11 10.93 6.35
C ARG A 23 13.26 9.55 5.74
N LYS A 24 12.52 9.33 4.65
CA LYS A 24 12.69 8.18 3.76
C LYS A 24 13.16 8.70 2.39
N THR A 25 14.23 8.12 1.86
CA THR A 25 14.89 8.53 0.62
C THR A 25 15.02 7.33 -0.31
N GLU A 26 14.90 7.55 -1.62
CA GLU A 26 15.13 6.49 -2.61
C GLU A 26 16.58 5.99 -2.60
N ILE A 27 16.76 4.77 -3.11
CA ILE A 27 18.05 4.25 -3.56
C ILE A 27 17.96 4.10 -5.09
N PRO A 28 18.67 4.92 -5.90
CA PRO A 28 18.53 4.90 -7.35
C PRO A 28 18.90 3.55 -8.00
N SER A 29 19.93 2.89 -7.48
CA SER A 29 20.25 1.52 -7.83
C SER A 29 20.91 0.78 -6.66
N ASN A 30 20.79 -0.54 -6.68
CA ASN A 30 21.29 -1.46 -5.67
C ASN A 30 21.88 -2.72 -6.34
N THR A 31 22.63 -3.49 -5.59
CA THR A 31 23.18 -4.77 -6.06
C THR A 31 22.38 -5.92 -5.45
N ASN A 32 21.77 -6.76 -6.27
CA ASN A 32 21.04 -7.93 -5.77
C ASN A 32 21.99 -9.05 -5.32
N LEU A 33 21.42 -10.12 -4.74
CA LEU A 33 22.15 -11.32 -4.25
C LEU A 33 23.00 -12.02 -5.33
N TYR A 34 22.79 -11.71 -6.62
CA TYR A 34 23.53 -12.25 -7.76
C TYR A 34 24.56 -11.26 -8.34
N GLY A 35 24.86 -10.15 -7.65
CA GLY A 35 25.80 -9.14 -8.12
C GLY A 35 25.25 -8.22 -9.22
N LYS A 36 23.98 -8.35 -9.60
CA LYS A 36 23.37 -7.55 -10.68
C LYS A 36 22.84 -6.23 -10.13
N GLN A 37 23.17 -5.14 -10.81
CA GLN A 37 22.56 -3.83 -10.58
C GLN A 37 21.06 -3.86 -10.90
N THR A 38 20.22 -3.39 -9.98
CA THR A 38 18.79 -3.21 -10.19
C THR A 38 18.33 -1.86 -9.63
N THR A 39 17.13 -1.42 -9.98
CA THR A 39 16.47 -0.25 -9.40
C THR A 39 15.22 -0.72 -8.65
N PRO A 40 14.95 -0.21 -7.42
CA PRO A 40 13.74 -0.57 -6.67
C PRO A 40 12.46 -0.29 -7.47
N TRP A 41 11.49 -1.19 -7.37
CA TRP A 41 10.29 -1.13 -8.22
C TRP A 41 9.45 0.12 -7.93
N LYS A 42 9.14 0.89 -9.00
CA LYS A 42 8.30 2.09 -8.95
C LYS A 42 8.68 3.08 -7.83
N SER A 43 9.97 3.16 -7.52
CA SER A 43 10.52 3.82 -6.34
C SER A 43 10.05 5.29 -6.15
N ALA A 44 10.24 6.14 -7.16
CA ALA A 44 9.82 7.54 -7.11
C ALA A 44 8.30 7.73 -7.02
N ALA A 45 7.52 6.82 -7.63
CA ALA A 45 6.06 6.85 -7.56
C ALA A 45 5.57 6.52 -6.14
N ARG A 46 6.18 5.51 -5.51
CA ARG A 46 5.88 5.09 -4.13
C ARG A 46 6.15 6.19 -3.10
N ILE A 47 7.30 6.88 -3.18
CA ILE A 47 7.61 8.01 -2.26
C ILE A 47 6.64 9.18 -2.46
N LYS A 48 6.28 9.52 -3.70
CA LYS A 48 5.26 10.55 -3.97
C LYS A 48 3.89 10.16 -3.43
N ASN A 49 3.50 8.90 -3.59
CA ASN A 49 2.23 8.40 -3.13
C ASN A 49 2.11 8.36 -1.60
N GLU A 50 3.19 8.00 -0.89
CA GLU A 50 3.25 8.07 0.57
C GLU A 50 3.00 9.50 1.08
N TYR A 51 3.70 10.50 0.50
CA TYR A 51 3.51 11.92 0.85
C TYR A 51 2.04 12.36 0.63
N GLN A 52 1.46 12.05 -0.54
CA GLN A 52 0.07 12.45 -0.81
C GLN A 52 -0.93 11.70 0.08
N THR A 53 -0.69 10.42 0.35
CA THR A 53 -1.60 9.59 1.15
C THR A 53 -1.62 10.01 2.60
N LEU A 54 -0.46 10.22 3.22
CA LEU A 54 -0.39 10.71 4.60
C LEU A 54 -1.16 12.03 4.76
N ARG A 55 -0.98 13.00 3.83
CA ARG A 55 -1.75 14.25 3.83
C ARG A 55 -3.24 14.03 3.65
N PHE A 56 -3.63 13.16 2.71
CA PHE A 56 -5.04 12.87 2.43
C PHE A 56 -5.74 12.24 3.63
N ILE A 57 -5.13 11.21 4.26
CA ILE A 57 -5.68 10.53 5.44
C ILE A 57 -5.76 11.47 6.64
N LYS A 58 -4.70 12.26 6.92
CA LYS A 58 -4.69 13.27 8.00
C LYS A 58 -5.75 14.36 7.81
N THR A 59 -6.09 14.69 6.56
CA THR A 59 -7.09 15.74 6.24
C THR A 59 -8.53 15.22 6.28
N HIS A 60 -8.78 13.96 5.91
CA HIS A 60 -10.15 13.41 5.72
C HIS A 60 -10.58 12.42 6.80
N THR A 61 -9.72 12.11 7.78
CA THR A 61 -10.01 11.14 8.85
C THR A 61 -9.42 11.59 10.19
N THR A 62 -9.84 10.95 11.28
CA THR A 62 -9.20 11.07 12.60
C THR A 62 -8.13 9.99 12.85
N ILE A 63 -7.70 9.25 11.82
CA ILE A 63 -6.70 8.19 11.96
C ILE A 63 -5.34 8.85 12.28
N PRO A 64 -4.65 8.42 13.36
CA PRO A 64 -3.36 8.98 13.74
C PRO A 64 -2.27 8.49 12.77
N VAL A 65 -2.04 9.26 11.72
CA VAL A 65 -0.91 9.10 10.79
C VAL A 65 0.12 10.22 11.02
N PRO A 66 1.42 9.97 10.76
CA PRO A 66 2.44 11.02 10.81
C PRO A 66 2.08 12.20 9.89
N GLU A 67 2.34 13.43 10.32
CA GLU A 67 2.27 14.59 9.43
C GLU A 67 3.35 14.52 8.34
N ALA A 68 2.95 14.64 7.07
CA ALA A 68 3.89 14.68 5.95
C ALA A 68 4.34 16.13 5.68
N LEU A 69 5.55 16.45 6.13
CA LEU A 69 6.11 17.79 6.20
C LEU A 69 6.59 18.30 4.84
N SER A 70 7.36 17.49 4.11
CA SER A 70 7.87 17.87 2.78
C SER A 70 8.14 16.66 1.90
N ILE A 71 8.28 16.93 0.59
CA ILE A 71 8.84 16.01 -0.39
C ILE A 71 9.83 16.78 -1.26
N GLU A 72 11.01 16.21 -1.47
CA GLU A 72 12.14 16.83 -2.19
C GLU A 72 12.62 15.89 -3.30
N ASN A 73 13.14 16.47 -4.39
CA ASN A 73 13.95 15.75 -5.38
C ASN A 73 15.34 16.39 -5.40
N ARG A 74 16.38 15.59 -5.15
CA ARG A 74 17.77 16.00 -5.23
C ARG A 74 18.50 15.04 -6.16
N ASP A 75 19.10 15.57 -7.22
CA ASP A 75 19.89 14.80 -8.20
C ASP A 75 19.15 13.58 -8.80
N GLY A 76 17.82 13.69 -8.96
CA GLY A 76 16.95 12.61 -9.47
C GLY A 76 16.43 11.65 -8.41
N CYS A 77 16.89 11.76 -7.16
CA CYS A 77 16.49 10.94 -6.03
C CYS A 77 15.41 11.65 -5.20
N TRP A 78 14.23 11.04 -5.04
CA TRP A 78 13.18 11.61 -4.19
C TRP A 78 13.40 11.27 -2.71
N SER A 79 12.99 12.18 -1.83
CA SER A 79 12.86 11.91 -0.39
C SER A 79 11.57 12.52 0.16
N VAL A 80 10.91 11.83 1.08
CA VAL A 80 9.79 12.32 1.87
C VAL A 80 10.24 12.53 3.31
N LEU A 81 9.83 13.65 3.90
CA LEU A 81 10.03 14.00 5.29
C LEU A 81 8.68 14.01 6.01
N THR A 82 8.59 13.29 7.12
CA THR A 82 7.41 13.24 7.99
C THR A 82 7.79 13.62 9.42
N GLU A 83 6.77 13.89 10.23
CA GLU A 83 6.81 13.73 11.68
C GLU A 83 7.42 12.35 12.05
N TYR A 84 8.33 12.33 13.01
CA TYR A 84 8.74 11.11 13.69
C TYR A 84 7.79 10.88 14.87
N VAL A 85 7.04 9.78 14.82
CA VAL A 85 6.16 9.35 15.91
C VAL A 85 6.99 8.52 16.88
N ASP A 86 7.30 9.08 18.05
CA ASP A 86 8.03 8.35 19.08
C ASP A 86 7.15 7.24 19.69
N GLY A 87 7.72 6.05 19.86
CA GLY A 87 6.99 4.87 20.29
C GLY A 87 7.77 3.57 20.07
N ILE A 88 7.21 2.48 20.58
CA ILE A 88 7.76 1.13 20.41
C ILE A 88 6.91 0.39 19.37
N PRO A 89 7.50 -0.18 18.30
CA PRO A 89 6.78 -1.03 17.36
C PRO A 89 6.04 -2.17 18.07
N LEU A 90 4.86 -2.55 17.56
CA LEU A 90 4.00 -3.54 18.22
C LEU A 90 4.70 -4.90 18.41
N ASP A 91 5.57 -5.28 17.47
CA ASP A 91 6.35 -6.52 17.50
C ASP A 91 7.50 -6.47 18.52
N ASP A 92 8.08 -5.29 18.75
CA ASP A 92 9.15 -5.05 19.73
C ASP A 92 8.64 -4.95 21.18
N LEU A 93 7.31 -5.00 21.39
CA LEU A 93 6.74 -4.99 22.72
C LEU A 93 7.05 -6.29 23.48
N PRO A 94 7.42 -6.21 24.78
CA PRO A 94 7.60 -7.37 25.66
C PRO A 94 6.38 -8.32 25.67
N ASP A 95 6.65 -9.63 25.71
CA ASP A 95 5.64 -10.70 25.65
C ASP A 95 4.52 -10.55 26.69
N ASN A 96 4.81 -9.98 27.86
CA ASN A 96 3.85 -9.80 28.94
C ASN A 96 2.82 -8.66 28.68
N ILE A 97 3.08 -7.77 27.72
CA ILE A 97 2.16 -6.68 27.33
C ILE A 97 1.69 -6.74 25.88
N ARG A 98 2.47 -7.37 24.97
CA ARG A 98 2.15 -7.44 23.54
C ARG A 98 0.74 -8.00 23.24
N PRO A 99 0.25 -9.09 23.88
CA PRO A 99 -1.11 -9.58 23.62
C PRO A 99 -2.22 -8.57 23.92
N ALA A 100 -2.06 -7.77 24.99
CA ALA A 100 -3.02 -6.73 25.35
C ALA A 100 -2.94 -5.52 24.41
N ALA A 101 -1.73 -5.19 23.93
CA ALA A 101 -1.54 -4.15 22.92
C ALA A 101 -2.11 -4.54 21.55
N VAL A 102 -1.89 -5.78 21.10
CA VAL A 102 -2.47 -6.34 19.86
C VAL A 102 -3.99 -6.28 19.92
N LYS A 103 -4.62 -6.69 21.03
CA LYS A 103 -6.08 -6.60 21.21
C LYS A 103 -6.60 -5.16 21.08
N LYS A 104 -5.93 -4.19 21.70
CA LYS A 104 -6.28 -2.76 21.58
C LYS A 104 -6.08 -2.23 20.15
N ALA A 105 -5.01 -2.64 19.47
CA ALA A 105 -4.76 -2.26 18.08
C ALA A 105 -5.84 -2.81 17.15
N GLN A 106 -6.26 -4.07 17.34
CA GLN A 106 -7.37 -4.66 16.61
C GLN A 106 -8.70 -3.93 16.88
N GLU A 107 -9.05 -3.69 18.14
CA GLU A 107 -10.24 -2.91 18.51
C GLU A 107 -10.24 -1.51 17.87
N PHE A 108 -9.08 -0.84 17.83
CA PHE A 108 -8.92 0.45 17.17
C PHE A 108 -9.07 0.36 15.64
N ILE A 109 -8.52 -0.67 15.00
CA ILE A 109 -8.66 -0.90 13.56
C ILE A 109 -10.14 -1.11 13.21
N GLU A 110 -10.82 -2.01 13.91
CA GLU A 110 -12.22 -2.37 13.68
C GLU A 110 -13.19 -1.21 13.93
N GLN A 111 -12.98 -0.43 15.00
CA GLN A 111 -13.93 0.61 15.44
C GLN A 111 -13.63 2.00 14.87
N VAL A 112 -12.37 2.30 14.52
CA VAL A 112 -11.93 3.66 14.14
C VAL A 112 -11.36 3.71 12.72
N VAL A 113 -10.50 2.77 12.33
CA VAL A 113 -9.80 2.83 11.03
C VAL A 113 -10.71 2.39 9.89
N LEU A 114 -11.21 1.15 9.92
CA LEU A 114 -12.03 0.60 8.83
C LEU A 114 -13.33 1.39 8.55
N PRO A 115 -14.08 1.88 9.57
CA PRO A 115 -15.28 2.68 9.35
C PRO A 115 -15.02 4.06 8.73
N GLN A 116 -13.78 4.57 8.80
CA GLN A 116 -13.38 5.82 8.15
C GLN A 116 -12.84 5.57 6.75
N LEU A 117 -11.92 4.61 6.57
CA LEU A 117 -11.37 4.28 5.25
C LEU A 117 -12.46 3.84 4.26
N SER A 118 -13.46 3.07 4.70
CA SER A 118 -14.58 2.62 3.84
C SER A 118 -15.49 3.75 3.28
N ARG A 119 -15.35 4.98 3.81
CA ARG A 119 -16.03 6.19 3.31
C ARG A 119 -15.21 6.92 2.24
N LEU A 120 -13.90 6.70 2.20
CA LEU A 120 -13.01 7.27 1.19
C LEU A 120 -13.14 6.45 -0.09
N ARG A 121 -13.65 7.06 -1.16
CA ARG A 121 -13.92 6.40 -2.44
C ARG A 121 -13.46 7.26 -3.59
N SER A 122 -12.95 6.62 -4.63
CA SER A 122 -12.53 7.23 -5.89
C SER A 122 -13.21 6.49 -7.05
N ARG A 123 -13.40 7.20 -8.18
CA ARG A 123 -13.74 6.60 -9.49
C ARG A 123 -12.52 6.50 -10.41
N VAL A 124 -11.34 6.89 -9.91
CA VAL A 124 -10.05 6.86 -10.61
C VAL A 124 -9.18 5.78 -9.94
N ASN A 125 -8.57 4.94 -10.77
CA ASN A 125 -7.73 3.83 -10.31
C ASN A 125 -6.32 4.27 -9.93
N GLY A 126 -5.67 3.49 -9.07
CA GLY A 126 -4.30 3.70 -8.61
C GLY A 126 -4.19 4.71 -7.47
N THR A 127 -3.01 5.32 -7.37
CA THR A 127 -2.66 6.33 -6.36
C THR A 127 -3.60 7.53 -6.36
N LEU A 128 -3.47 8.42 -5.36
CA LEU A 128 -4.19 9.70 -5.34
C LEU A 128 -3.88 10.62 -6.54
N SER A 129 -2.81 10.32 -7.29
CA SER A 129 -2.43 10.97 -8.55
C SER A 129 -2.88 10.22 -9.82
N GLY A 130 -3.59 9.08 -9.68
CA GLY A 130 -4.01 8.24 -10.81
C GLY A 130 -2.91 7.35 -11.42
N GLU A 131 -1.67 7.40 -10.93
CA GLU A 131 -0.64 6.43 -11.32
C GLU A 131 -0.93 5.09 -10.65
N VAL A 132 -0.96 3.99 -11.41
CA VAL A 132 -1.10 2.63 -10.85
C VAL A 132 0.28 2.11 -10.45
N ILE A 133 0.44 1.75 -9.16
CA ILE A 133 1.65 1.12 -8.60
C ILE A 133 1.32 -0.35 -8.28
N PRO A 134 1.27 -1.25 -9.27
CA PRO A 134 0.92 -2.65 -9.04
C PRO A 134 2.06 -3.37 -8.30
N PRO A 135 1.78 -4.45 -7.54
CA PRO A 135 2.80 -5.37 -7.06
C PRO A 135 3.64 -5.90 -8.23
N ARG A 136 4.96 -5.98 -8.04
CA ARG A 136 5.91 -6.28 -9.13
C ARG A 136 5.55 -7.53 -9.95
N ARG A 137 5.13 -8.61 -9.29
CA ARG A 137 4.70 -9.88 -9.92
C ARG A 137 3.51 -9.71 -10.88
N VAL A 138 2.60 -8.78 -10.61
CA VAL A 138 1.44 -8.52 -11.50
C VAL A 138 1.89 -7.74 -12.74
N ALA A 139 2.79 -6.77 -12.57
CA ALA A 139 3.35 -6.02 -13.70
C ALA A 139 4.20 -6.89 -14.64
N ASP A 140 5.02 -7.80 -14.09
CA ASP A 140 5.84 -8.71 -14.88
C ASP A 140 4.97 -9.77 -15.62
N MET A 141 3.82 -10.15 -15.06
CA MET A 141 2.89 -11.13 -15.65
C MET A 141 1.97 -10.52 -16.73
N PHE A 142 1.62 -9.24 -16.59
CA PHE A 142 0.69 -8.52 -17.47
C PHE A 142 1.31 -7.22 -18.02
N PRO A 143 2.39 -7.32 -18.82
CA PRO A 143 3.03 -6.16 -19.42
C PRO A 143 2.08 -5.47 -20.41
N ASN A 144 2.03 -4.13 -20.35
CA ASN A 144 1.20 -3.26 -21.19
C ASN A 144 -0.32 -3.28 -20.92
N THR A 145 -0.78 -3.79 -19.78
CA THR A 145 -2.19 -3.71 -19.38
C THR A 145 -2.53 -2.32 -18.82
N GLU A 146 -3.63 -1.72 -19.32
CA GLU A 146 -4.30 -0.59 -18.68
C GLU A 146 -5.30 -1.13 -17.65
N TRP A 147 -5.26 -0.61 -16.43
CA TRP A 147 -6.01 -1.15 -15.28
C TRP A 147 -7.19 -0.24 -14.92
N MET A 148 -8.40 -0.78 -15.00
CA MET A 148 -9.66 -0.10 -14.64
C MET A 148 -10.48 -0.99 -13.71
N GLY A 149 -11.15 -0.40 -12.71
CA GLY A 149 -12.03 -1.14 -11.79
C GLY A 149 -12.35 -0.40 -10.48
N ASP A 150 -13.08 -1.08 -9.59
CA ASP A 150 -13.44 -0.61 -8.25
C ASP A 150 -12.50 -1.15 -7.15
N VAL A 151 -12.63 -0.63 -5.93
CA VAL A 151 -11.52 -0.54 -4.95
C VAL A 151 -11.79 -1.34 -3.69
N VAL A 152 -10.78 -2.10 -3.22
CA VAL A 152 -10.97 -2.99 -2.06
C VAL A 152 -9.95 -2.82 -0.89
N SER A 153 -8.67 -2.44 -1.10
CA SER A 153 -7.72 -2.26 0.03
C SER A 153 -6.58 -1.25 -0.14
N ILE A 154 -6.01 -0.89 1.02
CA ILE A 154 -4.72 -0.18 1.21
C ILE A 154 -3.76 -1.16 1.88
N ILE A 155 -2.59 -1.41 1.29
CA ILE A 155 -1.61 -2.42 1.76
C ILE A 155 -0.48 -1.77 2.60
N ASP A 156 -0.05 -0.56 2.23
CA ASP A 156 0.96 0.27 2.88
C ASP A 156 0.79 1.71 2.34
N TRP A 157 1.28 2.76 3.00
CA TRP A 157 1.15 4.16 2.54
C TRP A 157 1.88 4.41 1.21
N GLU A 158 3.03 3.78 0.97
CA GLU A 158 3.73 3.84 -0.32
C GLU A 158 2.91 3.24 -1.46
N TYR A 159 2.11 2.22 -1.15
CA TYR A 159 1.28 1.48 -2.10
C TYR A 159 -0.20 1.87 -2.03
N ALA A 160 -0.59 2.81 -1.19
CA ALA A 160 -1.98 3.14 -0.94
C ALA A 160 -2.67 3.69 -2.19
N GLY A 161 -3.92 3.33 -2.39
CA GLY A 161 -4.63 3.73 -3.59
C GLY A 161 -5.85 2.87 -3.84
N TYR A 162 -6.41 3.11 -5.01
CA TYR A 162 -7.69 2.64 -5.45
C TYR A 162 -7.47 1.52 -6.48
N TYR A 163 -7.26 0.28 -6.02
CA TYR A 163 -6.90 -0.88 -6.86
C TYR A 163 -8.03 -1.90 -7.00
N HIS A 164 -8.10 -2.51 -8.19
CA HIS A 164 -9.01 -3.61 -8.49
C HIS A 164 -8.77 -4.84 -7.61
N GLN A 165 -9.84 -5.58 -7.28
CA GLN A 165 -9.80 -6.79 -6.45
C GLN A 165 -8.79 -7.84 -6.94
N CYS A 166 -8.53 -7.90 -8.25
CA CYS A 166 -7.56 -8.84 -8.82
C CYS A 166 -6.10 -8.59 -8.37
N PHE A 167 -5.78 -7.43 -7.78
CA PHE A 167 -4.50 -7.17 -7.11
C PHE A 167 -4.42 -7.75 -5.70
N GLU A 168 -5.56 -8.12 -5.10
CA GLU A 168 -5.62 -8.73 -3.78
C GLU A 168 -5.38 -10.24 -3.86
N GLY A 169 -4.14 -10.64 -3.57
CA GLY A 169 -3.94 -11.95 -2.95
C GLY A 169 -4.59 -11.92 -1.57
N ALA A 170 -5.27 -13.01 -1.17
CA ALA A 170 -5.85 -13.18 0.15
C ALA A 170 -4.78 -13.42 1.23
N LEU A 171 -3.72 -12.61 1.22
CA LEU A 171 -2.51 -12.71 2.04
C LEU A 171 -2.82 -12.53 3.53
N TRP A 172 -3.92 -11.85 3.88
CA TRP A 172 -4.43 -11.74 5.25
C TRP A 172 -5.01 -13.05 5.81
N LEU A 173 -5.26 -14.07 4.97
CA LEU A 173 -5.63 -15.41 5.41
C LEU A 173 -4.40 -16.28 5.72
N LYS A 174 -3.19 -15.79 5.46
CA LYS A 174 -1.94 -16.49 5.71
C LYS A 174 -1.27 -16.00 6.99
N PRO A 175 -0.54 -16.87 7.72
CA PRO A 175 0.33 -16.44 8.80
C PRO A 175 1.37 -15.43 8.27
N HIS A 176 1.65 -14.37 9.03
CA HIS A 176 2.69 -13.38 8.68
C HIS A 176 4.10 -14.00 8.54
N THR A 177 4.29 -15.24 9.03
CA THR A 177 5.52 -16.03 8.90
C THR A 177 5.65 -16.76 7.56
N GLU A 178 4.58 -16.86 6.74
CA GLU A 178 4.66 -17.40 5.38
C GLU A 178 5.34 -16.42 4.42
N THR A 179 6.66 -16.46 4.39
CA THR A 179 7.50 -15.68 3.46
C THR A 179 7.57 -16.27 2.05
N THR A 180 7.13 -17.50 1.85
CA THR A 180 7.18 -18.21 0.56
C THR A 180 5.89 -18.05 -0.24
N HIS A 181 5.98 -17.38 -1.38
CA HIS A 181 4.95 -17.43 -2.41
C HIS A 181 4.86 -18.86 -2.98
N SER A 182 3.71 -19.51 -2.86
CA SER A 182 3.53 -20.78 -3.56
C SER A 182 3.27 -20.53 -5.05
N GLU A 183 3.75 -21.44 -5.90
CA GLU A 183 3.45 -21.40 -7.34
C GLU A 183 1.93 -21.50 -7.56
N THR A 184 1.22 -22.26 -6.72
CA THR A 184 -0.24 -22.35 -6.67
C THR A 184 -0.94 -21.02 -6.40
N GLU A 185 -0.41 -20.16 -5.53
CA GLU A 185 -0.97 -18.83 -5.25
C GLU A 185 -0.75 -17.88 -6.42
N THR A 186 0.41 -17.95 -7.06
CA THR A 186 0.71 -17.20 -8.28
C THR A 186 -0.18 -17.65 -9.45
N ALA A 187 -0.41 -18.96 -9.60
CA ALA A 187 -1.35 -19.53 -10.56
C ALA A 187 -2.82 -19.21 -10.25
N PHE A 188 -3.21 -19.17 -8.97
CA PHE A 188 -4.55 -18.75 -8.56
C PHE A 188 -4.80 -17.28 -8.93
N LEU A 189 -3.89 -16.38 -8.57
CA LEU A 189 -3.97 -14.97 -8.97
C LEU A 189 -4.04 -14.82 -10.49
N ALA A 190 -3.16 -15.50 -11.24
CA ALA A 190 -3.22 -15.53 -12.71
C ALA A 190 -4.61 -16.00 -13.23
N SER A 191 -5.17 -17.06 -12.64
CA SER A 191 -6.48 -17.61 -13.02
C SER A 191 -7.67 -16.70 -12.71
N LYS A 192 -7.51 -15.72 -11.81
CA LYS A 192 -8.51 -14.69 -11.49
C LYS A 192 -8.30 -13.40 -12.29
N LEU A 193 -7.05 -13.04 -12.54
CA LEU A 193 -6.67 -11.90 -13.38
C LEU A 193 -7.06 -12.10 -14.86
N VAL A 194 -6.90 -13.32 -15.41
CA VAL A 194 -7.16 -13.58 -16.85
C VAL A 194 -8.64 -13.37 -17.27
N PRO A 195 -9.66 -13.87 -16.54
CA PRO A 195 -11.07 -13.57 -16.84
C PRO A 195 -11.41 -12.08 -16.74
N ASP A 196 -10.96 -11.41 -15.67
CA ASP A 196 -11.26 -9.99 -15.43
C ASP A 196 -10.60 -9.09 -16.50
N ILE A 197 -9.37 -9.38 -16.91
CA ILE A 197 -8.69 -8.62 -17.98
C ILE A 197 -9.42 -8.79 -19.34
N ALA A 198 -10.02 -9.95 -19.61
CA ALA A 198 -10.85 -10.13 -20.81
C ALA A 198 -12.14 -9.28 -20.74
N LEU A 199 -12.76 -9.18 -19.56
CA LEU A 199 -13.93 -8.35 -19.30
C LEU A 199 -13.61 -6.84 -19.39
N LEU A 200 -12.46 -6.42 -18.85
CA LEU A 200 -11.97 -5.03 -18.84
C LEU A 200 -11.44 -4.56 -20.21
N SER A 201 -10.94 -5.48 -21.06
CA SER A 201 -10.49 -5.17 -22.43
C SER A 201 -11.62 -5.14 -23.48
N GLY A 202 -12.89 -5.15 -23.03
CA GLY A 202 -14.04 -4.82 -23.87
C GLY A 202 -14.44 -5.87 -24.90
N LYS A 203 -14.10 -7.16 -24.69
CA LYS A 203 -14.52 -8.25 -25.58
C LYS A 203 -15.16 -9.42 -24.82
N LEU A 204 -16.48 -9.49 -25.02
CA LEU A 204 -17.46 -10.56 -24.73
C LEU A 204 -18.26 -10.44 -23.41
N THR A 205 -19.57 -10.30 -23.65
CA THR A 205 -20.79 -10.52 -22.84
C THR A 205 -20.70 -10.65 -21.30
N PRO A 206 -21.52 -9.88 -20.55
CA PRO A 206 -21.60 -9.96 -19.10
C PRO A 206 -22.55 -11.06 -18.64
N ASP A 207 -22.03 -12.22 -18.21
CA ASP A 207 -22.88 -13.21 -17.50
C ASP A 207 -22.10 -14.18 -16.57
N LEU A 208 -21.26 -13.64 -15.67
CA LEU A 208 -20.68 -14.40 -14.54
C LEU A 208 -20.51 -13.59 -13.25
N CYS A 209 -21.28 -12.50 -13.08
CA CYS A 209 -21.41 -11.86 -11.77
C CYS A 209 -22.55 -12.56 -11.01
N GLY A 210 -22.20 -13.46 -10.09
CA GLY A 210 -23.18 -14.15 -9.25
C GLY A 210 -24.08 -13.15 -8.53
N SER A 211 -25.40 -13.32 -8.69
CA SER A 211 -26.43 -12.40 -8.22
C SER A 211 -26.27 -12.01 -6.75
N SER A 212 -25.82 -10.77 -6.51
CA SER A 212 -25.94 -10.13 -5.20
C SER A 212 -27.39 -9.64 -5.04
N PRO A 213 -28.06 -9.88 -3.89
CA PRO A 213 -29.47 -9.57 -3.75
C PRO A 213 -29.73 -8.07 -3.79
N GLU A 214 -30.76 -7.69 -4.56
CA GLU A 214 -31.18 -6.30 -4.76
C GLU A 214 -31.33 -5.54 -3.44
N ARG A 215 -30.57 -4.46 -3.26
CA ARG A 215 -30.94 -3.40 -2.32
C ARG A 215 -31.64 -2.30 -3.10
N GLN A 216 -32.97 -2.32 -3.01
CA GLN A 216 -33.85 -1.28 -3.53
C GLN A 216 -33.36 0.10 -3.10
N GLY A 217 -33.34 1.03 -4.05
CA GLY A 217 -32.65 2.30 -3.87
C GLY A 217 -33.33 3.26 -2.91
N LYS A 218 -32.55 4.27 -2.48
CA LYS A 218 -33.06 5.60 -2.16
C LYS A 218 -32.25 6.64 -2.91
N GLN A 219 -32.96 7.60 -3.45
CA GLN A 219 -32.44 8.75 -4.20
C GLN A 219 -31.93 9.83 -3.24
N ASP A 220 -31.01 10.66 -3.75
CA ASP A 220 -30.64 12.02 -3.34
C ASP A 220 -30.12 12.20 -1.89
N VAL A 221 -29.09 13.02 -1.60
CA VAL A 221 -28.53 14.20 -2.30
C VAL A 221 -27.01 14.08 -2.46
#